data_AF-A0A7L0KVA2-F1
#
_entry.id   AF-A0A7L0KVA2-F1
#
_cell.length_a   1.000
_cell.length_b   1.000
_cell.length_c   1.000
_cell.angle_alpha   90.00
_cell.angle_beta   90.00
_cell.angle_gamma   90.00
#
_symmetry.space_group_name_H-M   'P 1'
#
loop_
_entity.id
_entity.type
_entity.pdbx_description
1 polymer ?
#
loop_
_entity_poly.entity_id
_entity_poly.type
_entity_poly.pdbx_seq_one_letter_code
_entity_poly.pdbx_strand_id
1 'polypeptide(L)'
;AVFALKARTVTYGILASAVTWAVAVLVSVPGVVFHKTQRESSGYTCSAHYPPEQRDTWKQFLTLKMNILGLLIPMLIMICSYTQIIKTLLQCRNEKKHKAVRLIFIIMIIYFVFWAPYNICILLRDFQGVFSISTCEGNGQLHKAIQVTETISMIHCCINPVIYAFAGEKFRKYLRSFFRKQIAIHLSKYCPVFYADTSERGSSTYTQSTGEQEVSAAL
;
A
#
# COMPACT_ATOMS: atom_id res chain seq x y z
N ALA A 1 -27.70 -13.16 -8.06
CA ALA A 1 -26.35 -13.78 -8.14
C ALA A 1 -25.20 -12.79 -7.89
N VAL A 2 -25.08 -11.69 -8.67
CA VAL A 2 -23.94 -10.75 -8.60
C VAL A 2 -23.77 -10.05 -7.24
N PHE A 3 -24.87 -9.64 -6.59
CA PHE A 3 -24.82 -9.00 -5.26
C PHE A 3 -24.40 -9.97 -4.14
N ALA A 4 -24.86 -11.22 -4.18
CA ALA A 4 -24.46 -12.24 -3.22
C ALA A 4 -22.98 -12.64 -3.37
N LEU A 5 -22.48 -12.70 -4.62
CA LEU A 5 -21.05 -12.91 -4.90
C LEU A 5 -20.20 -11.76 -4.37
N LYS A 6 -20.65 -10.50 -4.54
CA LYS A 6 -19.97 -9.29 -4.07
C LYS A 6 -20.00 -9.18 -2.54
N ALA A 7 -21.12 -9.52 -1.90
CA ALA A 7 -21.26 -9.56 -0.44
C ALA A 7 -20.33 -10.62 0.16
N ARG A 8 -20.29 -11.83 -0.42
CA ARG A 8 -19.32 -12.87 -0.02
C ARG A 8 -17.88 -12.38 -0.14
N THR A 9 -17.49 -11.74 -1.25
CA THR A 9 -16.11 -11.24 -1.41
C THR A 9 -15.74 -10.18 -0.38
N VAL A 10 -16.70 -9.32 0.02
CA VAL A 10 -16.49 -8.33 1.07
C VAL A 10 -16.35 -9.00 2.44
N THR A 11 -17.21 -9.95 2.80
CA THR A 11 -17.10 -10.69 4.06
C THR A 11 -15.79 -11.48 4.15
N TYR A 12 -15.39 -12.17 3.07
CA TYR A 12 -14.07 -12.83 3.00
C TYR A 12 -12.92 -11.83 3.13
N GLY A 13 -13.04 -10.64 2.54
CA GLY A 13 -12.06 -9.56 2.70
C GLY A 13 -11.95 -9.05 4.13
N ILE A 14 -13.08 -8.88 4.83
CA ILE A 14 -13.12 -8.48 6.24
C ILE A 14 -12.47 -9.56 7.11
N LEU A 15 -12.84 -10.82 6.91
CA LEU A 15 -12.27 -11.94 7.65
C LEU A 15 -10.75 -12.04 7.42
N ALA A 16 -10.30 -11.97 6.17
CA ALA A 16 -8.88 -11.99 5.82
C ALA A 16 -8.12 -10.82 6.47
N SER A 17 -8.73 -9.63 6.50
CA SER A 17 -8.14 -8.47 7.18
C SER A 17 -8.04 -8.69 8.69
N ALA A 18 -9.09 -9.20 9.35
CA ALA A 18 -9.07 -9.48 10.78
C ALA A 18 -8.01 -10.52 11.15
N VAL A 19 -7.89 -11.59 10.36
CA VAL A 19 -6.84 -12.61 10.53
C VAL A 19 -5.46 -12.01 10.34
N THR A 20 -5.28 -11.16 9.32
CA THR A 20 -4.00 -10.51 9.05
C THR A 20 -3.59 -9.60 10.21
N TRP A 21 -4.52 -8.83 10.78
CA TRP A 21 -4.25 -8.02 11.96
C TRP A 21 -3.89 -8.86 13.19
N ALA A 22 -4.62 -9.95 13.44
CA ALA A 22 -4.31 -10.85 14.55
C ALA A 22 -2.90 -11.45 14.41
N VAL A 23 -2.54 -11.94 13.22
CA VAL A 23 -1.20 -12.47 12.92
C VAL A 23 -0.14 -11.37 13.07
N ALA A 24 -0.39 -10.15 12.59
CA ALA A 24 0.55 -9.04 12.72
C ALA A 24 0.84 -8.69 14.19
N VAL A 25 -0.18 -8.69 15.05
CA VAL A 25 -0.01 -8.49 16.50
C VAL A 25 0.83 -9.63 17.09
N LEU A 26 0.48 -10.89 16.81
CA LEU A 26 1.21 -12.05 17.32
C LEU A 26 2.69 -12.04 16.91
N VAL A 27 2.98 -11.71 15.65
CA VAL A 27 4.36 -11.60 15.14
C VAL A 27 5.11 -10.45 15.82
N SER A 28 4.43 -9.39 16.22
CA SER A 28 5.05 -8.21 16.85
C SER A 28 5.37 -8.43 18.34
N VAL A 29 4.62 -9.30 19.03
CA VAL A 29 4.76 -9.56 20.48
C VAL A 29 6.21 -9.81 20.92
N PRO A 30 6.99 -10.72 20.30
CA PRO A 30 8.36 -10.98 20.73
C PRO A 30 9.24 -9.72 20.66
N GLY A 31 9.09 -8.91 19.61
CA GLY A 31 9.86 -7.67 19.47
C GLY A 31 9.55 -6.66 20.57
N VAL A 32 8.27 -6.53 20.93
CA VAL A 32 7.83 -5.62 22.01
C VAL A 32 8.33 -6.08 23.38
N VAL A 33 8.27 -7.39 23.66
CA VAL A 33 8.69 -7.95 24.96
C VAL A 33 10.20 -7.79 25.20
N PHE A 34 11.02 -7.90 24.15
CA PHE A 34 12.47 -7.77 24.26
C PHE A 34 12.97 -6.31 24.23
N HIS A 35 12.16 -5.35 23.77
CA HIS A 35 12.52 -3.93 23.83
C HIS A 35 12.33 -3.37 25.24
N LYS A 36 13.41 -2.86 25.84
CA LYS A 36 13.38 -2.22 27.16
C LYS A 36 14.05 -0.85 27.12
N THR A 37 13.56 0.07 27.95
CA THR A 37 14.17 1.38 28.17
C THR A 37 15.14 1.28 29.33
N GLN A 38 16.39 1.71 29.14
CA GLN A 38 17.38 1.76 30.22
C GLN A 38 18.05 3.13 30.27
N ARG A 39 18.44 3.53 31.48
CA ARG A 39 19.28 4.70 31.71
C ARG A 39 20.74 4.32 31.50
N GLU A 40 21.33 4.83 30.45
CA GLU A 40 22.77 4.78 30.16
C GLU A 40 23.42 6.07 30.69
N SER A 41 24.74 6.10 30.84
CA SER A 41 25.49 7.20 31.48
C SER A 41 25.24 8.58 30.85
N SER A 42 24.75 8.64 29.61
CA SER A 42 24.45 9.86 28.86
C SER A 42 22.95 10.10 28.57
N GLY A 43 22.03 9.25 29.04
CA GLY A 43 20.59 9.43 28.80
C GLY A 43 19.76 8.14 28.88
N TYR A 44 18.49 8.18 28.48
CA TYR A 44 17.65 6.99 28.34
C TYR A 44 17.72 6.45 26.91
N THR A 45 18.08 5.18 26.75
CA THR A 45 18.10 4.49 25.45
C THR A 45 17.02 3.40 25.42
N CYS A 46 16.38 3.20 24.26
CA CYS A 46 15.41 2.13 24.04
C CYS A 46 16.05 1.11 23.10
N SER A 47 16.37 -0.08 23.62
CA SER A 47 17.07 -1.11 22.83
C SER A 47 16.57 -2.52 23.18
N ALA A 48 16.70 -3.43 22.23
CA ALA A 48 16.35 -4.84 22.42
C ALA A 48 17.38 -5.51 23.32
N HIS A 49 16.93 -6.07 24.45
CA HIS A 49 17.78 -6.78 25.41
C HIS A 49 17.40 -8.25 25.47
N TYR A 50 18.26 -9.10 24.91
CA TYR A 50 18.10 -10.55 24.92
C TYR A 50 18.78 -11.19 26.15
N PRO A 51 18.24 -12.32 26.66
CA PRO A 51 18.87 -13.08 27.74
C PRO A 51 20.32 -13.43 27.37
N PRO A 52 21.31 -13.20 28.25
CA PRO A 52 22.73 -13.33 27.91
C PRO A 52 23.10 -14.73 27.41
N GLU A 53 22.46 -15.79 27.94
CA GLU A 53 22.72 -17.18 27.54
C GLU A 53 22.20 -17.55 26.14
N GLN A 54 21.25 -16.80 25.60
CA GLN A 54 20.62 -17.08 24.29
C GLN A 54 20.60 -15.85 23.38
N ARG A 55 21.44 -14.86 23.66
CA ARG A 55 21.42 -13.54 23.03
C ARG A 55 21.56 -13.63 21.52
N ASP A 56 22.54 -14.39 21.05
CA ASP A 56 22.82 -14.54 19.62
C ASP A 56 21.72 -15.33 18.91
N THR A 57 21.20 -16.38 19.54
CA THR A 57 20.11 -17.20 19.00
C THR A 57 18.83 -16.39 18.82
N TRP A 58 18.42 -15.62 19.83
CA TRP A 58 17.23 -14.76 19.74
C TRP A 58 17.38 -13.65 18.71
N LYS A 59 18.57 -13.03 18.66
CA LYS A 59 18.88 -11.99 17.68
C LYS A 59 18.81 -12.52 16.25
N GLN A 60 19.47 -13.65 15.98
CA GLN A 60 19.43 -14.31 14.68
C GLN A 60 18.00 -14.76 14.31
N PHE A 61 17.27 -15.36 15.26
CA PHE A 61 15.89 -15.79 15.02
C PHE A 61 14.98 -14.61 14.65
N LEU A 62 15.04 -13.50 15.37
CA LEU A 62 14.22 -12.32 15.10
C LEU A 62 14.60 -11.67 13.76
N THR A 63 15.89 -11.58 13.45
CA THR A 63 16.38 -11.04 12.18
C THR A 63 16.00 -11.92 10.99
N LEU A 64 16.10 -13.25 11.12
CA LEU A 64 15.63 -14.20 10.12
C LEU A 64 14.12 -14.10 9.95
N LYS A 65 13.36 -14.03 11.06
CA LYS A 65 11.91 -13.84 11.01
C LYS A 65 11.54 -12.58 10.20
N MET A 66 12.20 -11.45 10.48
CA MET A 66 11.94 -10.19 9.76
C MET A 66 12.34 -10.29 8.28
N ASN A 67 13.48 -10.90 7.95
CA ASN A 67 13.89 -11.11 6.56
C ASN A 67 12.96 -12.07 5.79
N ILE A 68 12.52 -13.16 6.41
CA ILE A 68 11.63 -14.13 5.77
C ILE A 68 10.26 -13.48 5.51
N LEU A 69 9.68 -12.84 6.53
CA LEU A 69 8.36 -12.22 6.43
C LEU A 69 8.38 -10.95 5.57
N GLY A 70 9.46 -10.17 5.64
CA GLY A 70 9.60 -8.88 4.99
C GLY A 70 10.31 -8.89 3.63
N LEU A 71 10.93 -10.00 3.23
CA LEU A 71 11.62 -10.08 1.93
C LEU A 71 11.20 -11.33 1.15
N LEU A 72 11.40 -12.52 1.73
CA LEU A 72 11.22 -13.78 1.00
C LEU A 72 9.77 -14.07 0.65
N ILE A 73 8.85 -13.94 1.61
CA ILE A 73 7.42 -14.19 1.35
C ILE A 73 6.87 -13.23 0.28
N PRO A 74 7.04 -11.90 0.39
CA PRO A 74 6.63 -10.98 -0.66
C PRO A 74 7.27 -11.29 -2.03
N MET A 75 8.54 -11.73 -2.04
CA MET A 75 9.27 -12.04 -3.28
C MET A 75 8.69 -13.27 -3.97
N LEU A 76 8.42 -14.34 -3.22
CA LEU A 76 7.81 -15.56 -3.74
C LEU A 76 6.42 -15.29 -4.32
N ILE A 77 5.59 -14.52 -3.59
CA ILE A 77 4.27 -14.11 -4.07
C ILE A 77 4.38 -13.31 -5.37
N MET A 78 5.37 -12.42 -5.49
CA MET A 78 5.66 -11.68 -6.72
C MET A 78 6.01 -12.59 -7.89
N ILE A 79 6.96 -13.52 -7.70
CA ILE A 79 7.39 -14.44 -8.76
C ILE A 79 6.21 -15.30 -9.23
N CYS A 80 5.46 -15.89 -8.29
CA CYS A 80 4.30 -16.72 -8.61
C CYS A 80 3.20 -15.93 -9.34
N SER A 81 2.85 -14.75 -8.83
CA SER A 81 1.82 -13.91 -9.46
C SER A 81 2.25 -13.43 -10.85
N TYR A 82 3.48 -12.98 -11.03
CA TYR A 82 3.99 -12.53 -12.33
C TYR A 82 4.07 -13.65 -13.35
N THR A 83 4.46 -14.85 -12.93
CA THR A 83 4.40 -16.04 -13.79
C THR A 83 2.98 -16.31 -14.28
N GLN A 84 1.97 -16.19 -13.40
CA GLN A 84 0.56 -16.34 -13.79
C GLN A 84 0.08 -15.20 -14.69
N ILE A 85 0.55 -13.97 -14.46
CA ILE A 85 0.22 -12.80 -15.26
C ILE A 85 0.76 -12.95 -16.68
N ILE A 86 2.03 -13.32 -16.85
CA ILE A 86 2.64 -13.57 -18.17
C ILE A 86 1.87 -14.68 -18.89
N LYS A 87 1.60 -15.80 -18.21
CA LYS A 87 0.81 -16.91 -18.80
C LYS A 87 -0.57 -16.43 -19.26
N THR A 88 -1.25 -15.65 -18.42
CA THR A 88 -2.57 -15.09 -18.76
C THR A 88 -2.49 -14.05 -19.88
N LEU A 89 -1.42 -13.24 -19.92
CA LEU A 89 -1.18 -12.24 -20.97
C LEU A 89 -0.98 -12.91 -22.34
N LEU A 90 -0.27 -14.04 -22.36
CA LEU A 90 -0.11 -14.88 -23.55
C LEU A 90 -1.44 -15.53 -23.99
N GLN A 91 -2.37 -15.78 -23.06
CA GLN A 91 -3.64 -16.48 -23.34
C GLN A 91 -4.87 -15.58 -23.54
N CYS A 92 -4.92 -14.35 -22.98
CA CYS A 92 -6.13 -13.51 -22.96
C CYS A 92 -5.81 -12.00 -22.89
N ARG A 93 -6.33 -11.21 -23.84
CA ARG A 93 -6.17 -9.74 -23.93
C ARG A 93 -7.22 -8.98 -23.08
N ASN A 94 -7.12 -9.04 -21.74
CA ASN A 94 -8.11 -8.41 -20.85
C ASN A 94 -7.52 -7.24 -20.02
N GLU A 95 -7.37 -6.08 -20.67
CA GLU A 95 -6.73 -4.84 -20.19
C GLU A 95 -7.11 -4.36 -18.77
N LYS A 96 -8.37 -4.59 -18.33
CA LYS A 96 -8.84 -4.06 -17.03
C LYS A 96 -8.23 -4.81 -15.83
N LYS A 97 -7.98 -6.12 -15.93
CA LYS A 97 -7.31 -6.90 -14.87
C LYS A 97 -5.82 -6.56 -14.80
N HIS A 98 -5.20 -6.26 -15.95
CA HIS A 98 -3.78 -5.91 -16.04
C HIS A 98 -3.44 -4.59 -15.32
N LYS A 99 -4.34 -3.60 -15.32
CA LYS A 99 -4.10 -2.33 -14.60
C LYS A 99 -4.02 -2.48 -13.08
N ALA A 100 -4.94 -3.23 -12.48
CA ALA A 100 -4.94 -3.46 -11.03
C ALA A 100 -3.69 -4.24 -10.58
N VAL A 101 -3.32 -5.24 -11.37
CA VAL A 101 -2.08 -6.00 -11.20
C VAL A 101 -0.84 -5.12 -11.32
N ARG A 102 -0.76 -4.26 -12.35
CA ARG A 102 0.35 -3.32 -12.53
C ARG A 102 0.50 -2.37 -11.35
N LEU A 103 -0.60 -1.91 -10.76
CA LEU A 103 -0.57 -1.09 -9.55
C LEU A 103 0.02 -1.86 -8.37
N ILE A 104 -0.43 -3.10 -8.12
CA ILE A 104 0.10 -3.95 -7.03
C ILE A 104 1.60 -4.20 -7.24
N PHE A 105 2.04 -4.44 -8.47
CA PHE A 105 3.45 -4.63 -8.82
C PHE A 105 4.30 -3.39 -8.50
N ILE A 106 3.84 -2.19 -8.85
CA ILE A 106 4.54 -0.93 -8.50
C ILE A 106 4.68 -0.80 -6.97
N ILE A 107 3.61 -1.09 -6.22
CA ILE A 107 3.64 -1.05 -4.75
C ILE A 107 4.69 -2.04 -4.21
N MET A 108 4.78 -3.25 -4.79
CA MET A 108 5.77 -4.25 -4.37
C MET A 108 7.21 -3.84 -4.69
N ILE A 109 7.49 -3.32 -5.89
CA ILE A 109 8.85 -2.83 -6.21
C ILE A 109 9.27 -1.76 -5.21
N ILE A 110 8.38 -0.81 -4.93
CA ILE A 110 8.67 0.27 -3.97
C ILE A 110 8.90 -0.32 -2.58
N TYR A 111 8.08 -1.28 -2.15
CA TYR A 111 8.33 -1.98 -0.90
C TYR A 111 9.76 -2.56 -0.84
N PHE A 112 10.21 -3.26 -1.88
CA PHE A 112 11.59 -3.78 -1.93
C PHE A 112 12.66 -2.70 -1.91
N VAL A 113 12.51 -1.65 -2.72
CA VAL A 113 13.50 -0.54 -2.76
C VAL A 113 13.67 0.10 -1.39
N PHE A 114 12.59 0.20 -0.61
CA PHE A 114 12.61 0.86 0.69
C PHE A 114 12.97 -0.07 1.85
N TRP A 115 12.53 -1.33 1.81
CA TRP A 115 12.71 -2.29 2.91
C TRP A 115 13.87 -3.27 2.72
N ALA A 116 14.20 -3.65 1.48
CA ALA A 116 15.27 -4.62 1.24
C ALA A 116 16.64 -4.13 1.73
N PRO A 117 17.05 -2.86 1.50
CA PRO A 117 18.35 -2.37 1.98
C PRO A 117 18.50 -2.54 3.49
N TYR A 118 17.47 -2.17 4.25
CA TYR A 118 17.48 -2.29 5.71
C TYR A 118 17.53 -3.74 6.19
N ASN A 119 16.68 -4.61 5.63
CA ASN A 119 16.63 -6.04 6.00
C ASN A 119 17.96 -6.75 5.69
N ILE A 120 18.59 -6.43 4.56
CA ILE A 120 19.91 -6.95 4.16
C ILE A 120 20.99 -6.43 5.11
N CYS A 121 21.01 -5.12 5.44
CA CYS A 121 21.99 -4.54 6.35
C CYS A 121 21.90 -5.15 7.77
N ILE A 122 20.70 -5.37 8.30
CA ILE A 122 20.54 -6.05 9.60
C ILE A 122 20.94 -7.52 9.54
N LEU A 123 20.64 -8.21 8.44
CA LEU A 123 21.09 -9.60 8.24
C LEU A 123 22.63 -9.69 8.23
N LEU A 124 23.30 -8.80 7.51
CA LEU A 124 24.77 -8.75 7.49
C LEU A 124 25.35 -8.44 8.88
N ARG A 125 24.70 -7.59 9.67
CA ARG A 125 25.13 -7.26 11.04
C ARG A 125 25.07 -8.46 11.97
N ASP A 126 23.98 -9.21 11.91
CA ASP A 126 23.73 -10.29 12.87
C ASP A 126 24.42 -11.59 12.47
N PHE A 127 24.81 -11.71 11.19
CA PHE A 127 25.59 -12.82 10.66
C PHE A 127 27.04 -12.42 10.31
N GLN A 128 27.55 -11.32 10.89
CA GLN A 128 28.93 -10.83 10.65
C GLN A 128 30.02 -11.91 10.86
N GLY A 129 29.81 -12.84 11.80
CA GLY A 129 30.73 -13.95 12.08
C GLY A 129 30.71 -15.05 11.02
N VAL A 130 29.61 -15.20 10.27
CA VAL A 130 29.49 -16.15 9.15
C VAL A 130 30.04 -15.52 7.85
N PHE A 131 29.84 -14.21 7.67
CA PHE A 131 30.30 -13.47 6.50
C PHE A 131 31.73 -12.91 6.63
N SER A 132 32.42 -13.17 7.73
CA SER A 132 33.78 -12.67 8.02
C SER A 132 33.93 -11.14 7.90
N ILE A 133 32.88 -10.37 8.22
CA ILE A 133 32.88 -8.89 8.21
C ILE A 133 33.40 -8.34 9.55
N SER A 134 34.36 -9.03 10.17
CA SER A 134 34.83 -8.74 11.53
C SER A 134 35.91 -7.66 11.61
N THR A 135 36.08 -6.85 10.57
CA THR A 135 37.04 -5.72 10.59
C THR A 135 36.39 -4.49 11.23
N CYS A 136 37.14 -3.75 12.04
CA CYS A 136 36.66 -2.55 12.74
C CYS A 136 36.09 -1.51 11.75
N GLU A 137 36.71 -1.39 10.58
CA GLU A 137 36.26 -0.53 9.49
C GLU A 137 34.95 -1.00 8.84
N GLY A 138 34.80 -2.31 8.62
CA GLY A 138 33.56 -2.91 8.12
C GLY A 138 32.38 -2.69 9.06
N ASN A 139 32.61 -2.81 10.38
CA ASN A 139 31.58 -2.54 11.39
C ASN A 139 31.17 -1.06 11.46
N GLY A 140 32.13 -0.14 11.33
CA GLY A 140 31.84 1.29 11.28
C GLY A 140 30.99 1.69 10.06
N GLN A 141 31.32 1.16 8.88
CA GLN A 141 30.56 1.40 7.66
C GLN A 141 29.16 0.76 7.72
N LEU A 142 29.05 -0.46 8.25
CA LEU A 142 27.77 -1.16 8.38
C LEU A 142 26.81 -0.44 9.33
N HIS A 143 27.30 0.12 10.43
CA HIS A 143 26.45 0.89 11.33
C HIS A 143 25.88 2.15 10.66
N LYS A 144 26.70 2.88 9.89
CA LYS A 144 26.23 4.02 9.09
C LYS A 144 25.21 3.59 8.04
N ALA A 145 25.46 2.48 7.35
CA ALA A 145 24.55 1.94 6.35
C ALA A 145 23.18 1.57 6.96
N ILE A 146 23.15 0.98 8.15
CA ILE A 146 21.91 0.66 8.86
C ILE A 146 21.13 1.94 9.17
N GLN A 147 21.77 2.99 9.68
CA GLN A 147 21.09 4.23 10.01
C GLN A 147 20.46 4.92 8.78
N VAL A 148 21.19 4.93 7.66
CA VAL A 148 20.68 5.48 6.39
C VAL A 148 19.52 4.63 5.86
N THR A 149 19.68 3.31 5.83
CA THR A 149 18.65 2.40 5.30
C THR A 149 17.41 2.35 6.18
N GLU A 150 17.54 2.51 7.50
CA GLU A 150 16.41 2.67 8.42
C GLU A 150 15.60 3.92 8.08
N THR A 151 16.27 5.05 7.87
CA THR A 151 15.61 6.30 7.47
C THR A 151 14.86 6.13 6.15
N ILE A 152 15.48 5.45 5.17
CA ILE A 152 14.84 5.11 3.91
C ILE A 152 13.59 4.26 4.18
N SER A 153 13.68 3.19 4.96
CA SER A 153 12.52 2.35 5.28
C SER A 153 11.37 3.13 5.94
N MET A 154 11.67 4.12 6.79
CA MET A 154 10.64 4.98 7.39
C MET A 154 9.88 5.82 6.35
N ILE A 155 10.55 6.34 5.33
CA ILE A 155 9.92 7.16 4.26
C ILE A 155 8.84 6.37 3.51
N HIS A 156 8.92 5.04 3.48
CA HIS A 156 7.94 4.17 2.83
C HIS A 156 6.49 4.45 3.27
N CYS A 157 6.26 4.82 4.54
CA CYS A 157 4.91 5.08 5.04
C CYS A 157 4.22 6.26 4.31
N CYS A 158 4.99 7.26 3.87
CA CYS A 158 4.49 8.44 3.16
C CYS A 158 4.30 8.20 1.65
N ILE A 159 4.88 7.14 1.10
CA ILE A 159 4.85 6.88 -0.35
C ILE A 159 3.56 6.19 -0.77
N ASN A 160 2.90 5.42 0.10
CA ASN A 160 1.66 4.73 -0.24
C ASN A 160 0.58 5.68 -0.81
N PRO A 161 0.24 6.83 -0.17
CA PRO A 161 -0.69 7.82 -0.75
C PRO A 161 -0.25 8.37 -2.11
N VAL A 162 1.06 8.62 -2.27
CA VAL A 162 1.67 9.11 -3.51
C VAL A 162 1.46 8.07 -4.62
N ILE A 163 1.72 6.80 -4.36
CA ILE A 163 1.48 5.73 -5.34
C ILE A 163 0.01 5.69 -5.75
N TYR A 164 -0.94 5.79 -4.82
CA TYR A 164 -2.36 5.79 -5.19
C TYR A 164 -2.76 7.05 -5.99
N ALA A 165 -2.19 8.22 -5.67
CA ALA A 165 -2.37 9.45 -6.44
C ALA A 165 -1.82 9.36 -7.86
N PHE A 166 -0.66 8.72 -8.05
CA PHE A 166 0.01 8.67 -9.35
C PHE A 166 -0.26 7.40 -10.16
N ALA A 167 -0.63 6.27 -9.58
CA ALA A 167 -0.86 5.03 -10.32
C ALA A 167 -2.32 4.56 -10.29
N GLY A 168 -3.15 5.09 -9.37
CA GLY A 168 -4.58 4.74 -9.26
C GLY A 168 -5.48 5.63 -10.13
N GLU A 169 -5.95 5.14 -11.27
CA GLU A 169 -6.89 5.89 -12.15
C GLU A 169 -8.19 6.30 -11.43
N LYS A 170 -8.75 5.41 -10.60
CA LYS A 170 -9.96 5.68 -9.81
C LYS A 170 -9.73 6.79 -8.78
N PHE A 171 -8.58 6.73 -8.10
CA PHE A 171 -8.22 7.70 -7.08
C PHE A 171 -7.88 9.06 -7.70
N ARG A 172 -7.18 9.09 -8.84
CA ARG A 172 -7.01 10.32 -9.65
C ARG A 172 -8.33 10.94 -10.04
N LYS A 173 -9.29 10.16 -10.53
CA LYS A 173 -10.62 10.66 -10.92
C LYS A 173 -11.34 11.26 -9.70
N TYR A 174 -11.22 10.61 -8.54
CA TYR A 174 -11.78 11.10 -7.28
C TYR A 174 -11.11 12.40 -6.84
N LEU A 175 -9.78 12.46 -6.78
CA LEU A 175 -9.02 13.67 -6.44
C LEU A 175 -9.36 14.83 -7.38
N ARG A 176 -9.35 14.61 -8.70
CA ARG A 176 -9.74 15.66 -9.66
C ARG A 176 -11.17 16.13 -9.45
N SER A 177 -12.10 15.23 -9.14
CA SER A 177 -13.48 15.62 -8.83
C SER A 177 -13.57 16.40 -7.52
N PHE A 178 -12.79 16.03 -6.50
CA PHE A 178 -12.73 16.70 -5.22
C PHE A 178 -12.14 18.11 -5.36
N PHE A 179 -11.00 18.26 -6.04
CA PHE A 179 -10.39 19.55 -6.32
C PHE A 179 -11.28 20.44 -7.20
N ARG A 180 -11.94 19.90 -8.24
CA ARG A 180 -12.90 20.68 -9.04
C ARG A 180 -14.09 21.15 -8.22
N LYS A 181 -14.64 20.30 -7.34
CA LYS A 181 -15.72 20.72 -6.42
C LYS A 181 -15.25 21.78 -5.45
N GLN A 182 -14.06 21.63 -4.87
CA GLN A 182 -13.51 22.63 -3.96
C GLN A 182 -13.21 23.96 -4.65
N ILE A 183 -12.63 23.93 -5.86
CA ILE A 183 -12.41 25.13 -6.68
C ILE A 183 -13.75 25.76 -7.08
N ALA A 184 -14.76 24.96 -7.45
CA ALA A 184 -16.10 25.47 -7.75
C ALA A 184 -16.78 26.10 -6.54
N ILE A 185 -16.64 25.51 -5.34
CA ILE A 185 -17.15 26.06 -4.08
C ILE A 185 -16.41 27.35 -3.72
N HIS A 186 -15.09 27.39 -3.89
CA HIS A 186 -14.29 28.59 -3.63
C HIS A 186 -14.61 29.73 -4.61
N LEU A 187 -14.79 29.41 -5.89
CA LEU A 187 -15.22 30.38 -6.91
C LEU A 187 -16.66 30.85 -6.70
N SER A 188 -17.57 29.96 -6.29
CA SER A 188 -18.93 30.30 -5.88
C SER A 188 -18.96 31.26 -4.69
N LYS A 189 -18.00 31.14 -3.77
CA LYS A 189 -17.86 32.03 -2.60
C LYS A 189 -17.31 33.42 -2.97
N TYR A 190 -16.50 33.52 -4.02
CA TYR A 190 -15.94 34.79 -4.51
C TYR A 190 -16.80 35.46 -5.61
N CYS A 191 -17.62 34.71 -6.34
CA CYS A 191 -18.55 35.19 -7.37
C CYS A 191 -19.92 34.50 -7.25
N PRO A 192 -20.86 35.05 -6.45
CA PRO A 192 -22.21 34.47 -6.33
C PRO A 192 -23.07 34.69 -7.58
N VAL A 193 -22.64 35.53 -8.52
CA VAL A 193 -23.44 35.98 -9.67
C VAL A 193 -23.52 34.96 -10.81
N PHE A 194 -22.60 33.98 -10.90
CA PHE A 194 -22.54 33.08 -12.07
C PHE A 194 -23.10 31.66 -11.86
N TYR A 195 -23.56 31.30 -10.65
CA TYR A 195 -24.07 29.95 -10.37
C TYR A 195 -25.60 29.84 -10.37
N ALA A 196 -26.32 30.97 -10.34
CA ALA A 196 -27.78 30.96 -10.41
C ALA A 196 -28.32 30.54 -11.79
N ASP A 197 -27.55 30.78 -12.86
CA ASP A 197 -28.09 30.66 -14.23
C ASP A 197 -27.91 29.25 -14.87
N THR A 198 -27.19 28.33 -14.23
CA THR A 198 -27.02 26.96 -14.77
C THR A 198 -27.99 25.94 -14.17
N SER A 199 -28.72 26.28 -13.10
CA SER A 199 -29.68 25.36 -12.47
C SER A 199 -31.06 25.36 -13.12
N GLU A 200 -31.47 26.43 -13.82
CA GLU A 200 -32.81 26.52 -14.41
C GLU A 200 -32.91 25.95 -15.84
N ARG A 201 -31.79 25.74 -16.53
CA ARG A 201 -31.81 25.21 -17.91
C ARG A 201 -31.92 23.69 -18.03
N GLY A 202 -31.95 22.96 -16.91
CA GLY A 202 -32.04 21.49 -16.87
C GLY A 202 -33.45 20.90 -16.76
N SER A 203 -34.51 21.73 -16.67
CA SER A 203 -35.88 21.25 -16.36
C SER A 203 -36.96 21.64 -17.38
N SER A 204 -36.61 22.02 -18.61
CA SER A 204 -37.60 22.13 -19.69
C SER A 204 -37.18 21.33 -20.91
N THR A 205 -37.43 20.03 -20.85
CA THR A 205 -37.58 19.21 -22.06
C THR A 205 -38.86 18.41 -21.92
N TYR A 206 -39.99 19.09 -22.15
CA TYR A 206 -41.24 18.44 -22.54
C TYR A 206 -41.79 19.23 -23.72
N THR A 207 -41.19 19.01 -24.89
CA THR A 207 -41.76 19.40 -26.18
C THR A 207 -42.87 18.41 -26.50
N GLN A 208 -44.13 18.86 -26.39
CA GLN A 208 -45.28 18.13 -26.93
C GLN A 208 -45.27 18.30 -28.45
N SER A 209 -44.91 17.23 -29.15
CA SER A 209 -44.92 17.17 -30.61
C SER A 209 -46.35 17.12 -31.13
N THR A 210 -46.62 18.01 -32.07
CA THR A 210 -47.73 18.04 -33.02
C THR A 210 -47.90 16.65 -33.67
N GLY A 211 -49.13 16.14 -33.70
CA GLY A 211 -49.55 14.99 -34.49
C GLY A 211 -50.77 15.41 -35.31
N GLU A 212 -50.62 15.40 -36.62
CA GLU A 212 -51.58 15.86 -37.63
C GLU A 212 -52.82 14.96 -37.74
N GLN A 213 -53.90 15.58 -38.23
CA GLN A 213 -55.14 14.97 -38.77
C GLN A 213 -54.81 14.07 -39.99
N GLU A 214 -55.53 13.00 -40.37
CA GLU A 214 -56.91 12.96 -40.88
C GLU A 214 -57.43 11.49 -41.05
N VAL A 215 -58.74 11.32 -40.77
CA VAL A 215 -59.81 10.66 -41.57
C VAL A 215 -59.65 9.23 -42.14
N SER A 216 -60.53 8.31 -41.69
CA SER A 216 -61.43 7.55 -42.59
C SER A 216 -62.59 6.88 -41.85
N ALA A 217 -63.76 7.01 -42.47
CA ALA A 217 -65.07 6.51 -42.08
C ALA A 217 -65.22 4.99 -42.22
N ALA A 218 -66.11 4.39 -41.42
CA ALA A 218 -67.21 3.53 -41.89
C ALA A 218 -67.96 2.92 -40.69
N LEU A 219 -69.28 3.21 -40.66
CA LEU A 219 -70.42 2.44 -40.12
C LEU A 219 -70.34 1.89 -38.69
#